data_AF-A0A2N4XQJ2-F1
#
_entry.id   AF-A0A2N4XQJ2-F1
#
_cell.length_a   1.000
_cell.length_b   1.000
_cell.length_c   1.000
_cell.angle_alpha   90.00
_cell.angle_beta   90.00
_cell.angle_gamma   90.00
#
_symmetry.space_group_name_H-M   'P 1'
#
loop_
_entity.id
_entity.type
_entity.pdbx_description
1 polymer ?
#
loop_
_entity_poly.entity_id
_entity_poly.type
_entity_poly.pdbx_seq_one_letter_code
_entity_poly.pdbx_strand_id
1 'polypeptide(L)'
;MNNLDPDFAEARPAVLMAAALHLLSCSAAHGMSSAKARALVQHLNTLAERPDTDPLLARTCDELADVWHRLGNELEARKNEEAAQRRALAERAQHAVLH
;
A
#
# COMPACT_ATOMS: atom_id res chain seq x y z
N MET A 1 -10.72 0.21 -17.41
CA MET A 1 -9.58 -0.60 -17.92
C MET A 1 -8.39 -0.29 -17.03
N ASN A 2 -8.09 -1.17 -16.08
CA ASN A 2 -6.89 -1.04 -15.26
C ASN A 2 -5.69 -1.49 -16.09
N ASN A 3 -4.72 -0.60 -16.22
CA ASN A 3 -3.47 -0.86 -16.92
C ASN A 3 -2.62 -1.77 -16.02
N LEU A 4 -2.80 -3.08 -16.15
CA LEU A 4 -1.94 -4.06 -15.48
C LEU A 4 -0.53 -3.89 -16.05
N ASP A 5 0.42 -3.66 -15.16
CA ASP A 5 1.83 -3.59 -15.53
C ASP A 5 2.25 -4.97 -16.10
N PRO A 6 2.78 -5.03 -17.33
CA PRO A 6 2.99 -6.27 -18.07
C PRO A 6 3.88 -7.27 -17.34
N ASP A 7 4.82 -6.78 -16.51
CA ASP A 7 5.68 -7.64 -15.70
C ASP A 7 4.89 -8.43 -14.64
N PHE A 8 3.77 -7.87 -14.16
CA PHE A 8 2.88 -8.55 -13.21
C PHE A 8 1.85 -9.45 -13.88
N ALA A 9 1.49 -9.17 -15.13
CA ALA A 9 0.64 -10.04 -15.93
C ALA A 9 1.33 -11.36 -16.29
N GLU A 10 2.65 -11.34 -16.51
CA GLU A 10 3.47 -12.54 -16.79
C GLU A 10 3.92 -13.30 -15.53
N ALA A 11 3.81 -12.69 -14.34
CA ALA A 11 4.26 -13.30 -13.10
C ALA A 11 3.39 -14.53 -12.73
N ARG A 12 4.06 -15.64 -12.36
CA ARG A 12 3.38 -16.85 -11.88
C ARG A 12 2.60 -16.54 -10.58
N PRO A 13 1.37 -17.06 -10.38
CA PRO A 13 0.58 -16.84 -9.16
C PRO A 13 1.35 -17.09 -7.86
N ALA A 14 2.19 -18.13 -7.83
CA ALA A 14 3.05 -18.44 -6.69
C ALA A 14 4.07 -17.33 -6.36
N VAL A 15 4.57 -16.60 -7.36
CA VAL A 15 5.50 -15.48 -7.18
C VAL A 15 4.78 -14.26 -6.59
N LEU A 16 3.58 -13.95 -7.08
CA LEU A 16 2.74 -12.88 -6.52
C LEU A 16 2.38 -13.17 -5.06
N MET A 17 2.01 -14.41 -4.76
CA MET A 17 1.71 -14.86 -3.39
C MET A 17 2.94 -14.77 -2.48
N ALA A 18 4.11 -15.22 -2.95
CA ALA A 18 5.36 -15.12 -2.21
C ALA A 18 5.77 -13.66 -1.95
N ALA A 19 5.57 -12.77 -2.93
CA ALA A 19 5.82 -11.33 -2.77
C ALA A 19 4.86 -10.70 -1.75
N ALA A 20 3.57 -11.05 -1.80
CA ALA A 20 2.59 -10.60 -0.82
C ALA A 20 2.93 -11.06 0.60
N LEU A 21 3.26 -12.35 0.79
CA LEU A 21 3.69 -12.91 2.08
C LEU A 21 5.00 -12.26 2.59
N HIS A 22 5.95 -11.99 1.69
CA HIS A 22 7.18 -11.30 2.04
C HIS A 22 6.91 -9.86 2.51
N LEU A 23 6.04 -9.12 1.81
CA LEU A 23 5.64 -7.77 2.21
C LEU A 23 4.93 -7.75 3.56
N LEU A 24 4.05 -8.72 3.83
CA LEU A 24 3.40 -8.89 5.13
C LEU A 24 4.43 -9.11 6.25
N SER A 25 5.38 -10.03 6.02
CA SER A 25 6.44 -10.36 6.98
C SER A 25 7.36 -9.17 7.25
N CYS A 26 7.75 -8.46 6.18
CA CYS A 26 8.58 -7.25 6.27
C CYS A 26 7.86 -6.12 7.01
N SER A 27 6.54 -6.00 6.85
CA SER A 27 5.73 -5.00 7.54
C SER A 27 5.56 -5.30 9.02
N ALA A 28 5.45 -6.58 9.39
CA ALA A 28 5.46 -7.02 10.78
C ALA A 28 6.83 -6.75 11.46
N ALA A 29 7.93 -6.93 10.74
CA ALA A 29 9.29 -6.79 11.29
C ALA A 29 9.79 -5.34 11.34
N HIS A 30 9.49 -4.52 10.34
CA HIS A 30 10.10 -3.19 10.17
C HIS A 30 9.10 -2.03 10.18
N GLY A 31 7.85 -2.32 10.50
CA GLY A 31 6.77 -1.35 10.44
C GLY A 31 6.21 -1.18 9.02
N MET A 32 4.95 -0.76 8.99
CA MET A 32 4.19 -0.56 7.77
C MET A 32 4.33 0.87 7.26
N SER A 33 4.33 1.04 5.94
CA SER A 33 4.23 2.33 5.28
C SER A 33 3.13 2.32 4.22
N SER A 34 2.58 3.49 3.89
CA SER A 34 1.56 3.63 2.84
C SER A 34 2.03 3.08 1.48
N ALA A 35 3.32 3.21 1.16
CA ALA A 35 3.92 2.66 -0.05
C ALA A 35 3.92 1.12 -0.07
N LYS A 36 4.31 0.48 1.04
CA LYS A 36 4.27 -0.99 1.16
C LYS A 36 2.83 -1.52 1.09
N ALA A 37 1.89 -0.83 1.73
CA ALA A 37 0.48 -1.18 1.67
C ALA A 37 -0.06 -1.09 0.23
N ARG A 38 0.27 -0.04 -0.53
CA ARG A 38 -0.12 0.08 -1.94
C ARG A 38 0.47 -1.01 -2.83
N ALA A 39 1.75 -1.35 -2.66
CA ALA A 39 2.38 -2.43 -3.40
C ALA A 39 1.67 -3.78 -3.14
N LEU A 40 1.32 -4.04 -1.88
CA LEU A 40 0.59 -5.25 -1.50
C LEU A 40 -0.80 -5.30 -2.14
N VAL A 41 -1.55 -4.19 -2.14
CA VAL A 41 -2.85 -4.09 -2.82
C VAL A 41 -2.73 -4.37 -4.31
N GLN A 42 -1.72 -3.82 -4.98
CA GLN A 42 -1.50 -4.07 -6.41
C GLN A 42 -1.24 -5.56 -6.71
N HIS A 43 -0.42 -6.22 -5.90
CA HIS A 43 -0.15 -7.64 -6.08
C HIS A 43 -1.39 -8.52 -5.82
N LEU A 44 -2.19 -8.18 -4.80
CA LEU A 44 -3.41 -8.90 -4.47
C LEU A 44 -4.47 -8.73 -5.56
N ASN A 45 -4.71 -7.50 -6.04
CA ASN A 45 -5.65 -7.25 -7.14
C ASN A 45 -5.22 -7.96 -8.42
N THR A 46 -3.91 -7.93 -8.72
CA THR A 46 -3.39 -8.65 -9.89
C THR A 46 -3.62 -10.15 -9.76
N LEU A 47 -3.47 -10.71 -8.57
CA LEU A 47 -3.74 -12.13 -8.34
C LEU A 47 -5.23 -12.45 -8.48
N ALA A 48 -6.12 -11.57 -7.99
CA ALA A 48 -7.57 -11.76 -8.05
C ALA A 48 -8.15 -11.64 -9.47
N GLU A 49 -7.65 -10.70 -10.28
CA GLU A 49 -8.14 -10.43 -11.63
C GLU A 49 -7.73 -11.48 -12.67
N ARG A 50 -6.85 -12.42 -12.31
CA ARG A 50 -6.32 -13.43 -13.22
C ARG A 50 -7.35 -14.54 -13.52
N PRO A 51 -7.48 -14.96 -14.79
CA PRO A 51 -8.44 -15.99 -15.20
C PRO A 51 -8.08 -17.41 -14.72
N ASP A 52 -6.82 -17.65 -14.35
CA ASP A 52 -6.32 -18.93 -13.82
C ASP A 52 -6.36 -19.01 -12.28
N THR A 53 -6.82 -17.96 -11.60
CA THR A 53 -6.89 -17.91 -10.15
C THR A 53 -8.13 -18.64 -9.64
N ASP A 54 -7.93 -19.48 -8.62
CA ASP A 54 -9.03 -20.15 -7.93
C ASP A 54 -10.03 -19.11 -7.36
N PRO A 55 -11.35 -19.29 -7.52
CA PRO A 55 -12.34 -18.30 -7.08
C PRO A 55 -12.30 -17.96 -5.59
N LEU A 56 -11.95 -18.92 -4.73
CA LEU A 56 -11.80 -18.68 -3.29
C LEU A 56 -10.55 -17.83 -3.03
N LEU A 57 -9.46 -18.13 -3.74
CA LEU A 57 -8.24 -17.33 -3.67
C LEU A 57 -8.47 -15.90 -4.19
N ALA A 58 -9.17 -15.73 -5.31
CA ALA A 58 -9.50 -14.41 -5.86
C ALA A 58 -10.28 -13.57 -4.84
N ARG A 59 -11.33 -14.15 -4.26
CA ARG A 59 -12.12 -13.48 -3.22
C ARG A 59 -11.31 -13.13 -1.98
N THR A 60 -10.41 -14.02 -1.56
CA THR A 60 -9.52 -13.77 -0.42
C THR A 60 -8.56 -12.62 -0.72
N CYS A 61 -8.05 -12.54 -1.95
CA CYS A 61 -7.18 -11.46 -2.39
C CYS A 61 -7.91 -10.12 -2.43
N ASP A 62 -9.14 -10.08 -2.92
CA ASP A 62 -9.98 -8.88 -2.90
C ASP A 62 -10.25 -8.38 -1.48
N GLU A 63 -10.67 -9.28 -0.57
CA GLU A 63 -10.94 -8.93 0.83
C GLU A 63 -9.69 -8.40 1.54
N LEU A 64 -8.52 -9.01 1.27
CA LEU A 64 -7.25 -8.53 1.80
C LEU A 64 -6.85 -7.19 1.18
N ALA A 65 -7.02 -7.00 -0.13
CA ALA A 65 -6.71 -5.76 -0.81
C ALA A 65 -7.49 -4.59 -0.20
N ASP A 66 -8.78 -4.78 0.10
CA ASP A 66 -9.61 -3.77 0.76
C ASP A 66 -9.08 -3.38 2.15
N VAL A 67 -8.66 -4.36 2.95
CA VAL A 67 -8.06 -4.11 4.27
C VAL A 67 -6.78 -3.29 4.13
N TRP A 68 -5.88 -3.70 3.25
CA TRP A 68 -4.61 -3.01 3.04
C TRP A 68 -4.76 -1.64 2.41
N HIS A 69 -5.77 -1.44 1.56
CA HIS A 69 -6.09 -0.15 0.98
C HIS A 69 -6.51 0.86 2.06
N ARG A 70 -7.44 0.47 2.95
CA ARG A 70 -7.86 1.31 4.08
C ARG A 70 -6.67 1.68 4.98
N LEU A 71 -5.87 0.68 5.35
CA LEU A 71 -4.73 0.87 6.24
C LEU A 71 -3.64 1.77 5.61
N GLY A 72 -3.40 1.63 4.31
CA GLY A 72 -2.50 2.49 3.55
C GLY A 72 -2.97 3.95 3.51
N ASN A 73 -4.27 4.18 3.36
CA ASN A 73 -4.86 5.52 3.36
C ASN A 73 -4.76 6.20 4.73
N GLU A 74 -4.99 5.46 5.82
CA GLU A 74 -4.83 5.97 7.18
C GLU A 74 -3.38 6.37 7.47
N LEU A 75 -2.41 5.56 7.04
CA LEU A 75 -0.98 5.87 7.20
C LEU A 75 -0.58 7.14 6.42
N GLU A 76 -1.10 7.29 5.21
CA GLU A 76 -0.85 8.48 4.40
C GLU A 76 -1.49 9.73 5.02
N ALA A 77 -2.72 9.62 5.54
CA ALA A 77 -3.40 10.72 6.23
C ALA A 77 -2.60 11.20 7.44
N ARG A 78 -2.15 10.28 8.31
CA ARG A 78 -1.31 10.62 9.48
C ARG A 78 -0.01 11.31 9.07
N LYS A 79 0.67 10.81 8.04
CA LYS A 79 1.90 11.42 7.52
C LYS A 79 1.65 12.84 6.99
N ASN A 80 0.53 13.07 6.32
CA ASN A 80 0.15 14.39 5.81
C ASN A 80 -0.19 15.37 6.94
N GLU A 81 -0.89 14.92 7.98
CA GLU A 81 -1.18 15.71 9.18
C GLU A 81 0.11 16.13 9.89
N GLU A 82 1.03 15.19 10.11
CA GLU A 82 2.33 15.49 10.70
C GLU A 82 3.13 16.50 9.85
N ALA A 83 3.13 16.34 8.53
CA ALA A 83 3.79 17.26 7.62
C ALA A 83 3.17 18.67 7.67
N ALA A 84 1.83 18.76 7.73
CA ALA A 84 1.12 20.02 7.85
C ALA A 84 1.44 20.72 9.18
N GLN A 85 1.45 19.98 10.29
CA GLN A 85 1.82 20.51 11.61
C GLN A 85 3.25 21.04 11.63
N ARG A 86 4.20 20.31 11.02
CA ARG A 86 5.61 20.76 10.91
C ARG A 86 5.74 22.05 10.11
N ARG A 87 5.02 22.17 8.99
CA ARG A 87 5.00 23.40 8.18
C ARG A 87 4.43 24.58 8.97
N ALA A 88 3.28 24.39 9.62
CA ALA A 88 2.67 25.44 10.44
C ALA A 88 3.58 25.89 11.59
N LEU A 89 4.32 24.97 12.23
CA LEU A 89 5.29 25.32 13.26
C LEU A 89 6.47 26.13 12.69
N ALA A 90 6.99 25.73 11.51
CA ALA A 90 8.07 26.44 10.84
C ALA A 90 7.66 27.87 10.43
N GLU A 91 6.46 28.04 9.88
CA GLU A 91 5.90 29.34 9.51
C GLU A 91 5.74 30.26 10.73
N ARG A 92 5.24 29.73 11.86
CA ARG A 92 5.16 30.48 13.12
C ARG A 92 6.53 30.90 13.64
N ALA A 93 7.53 30.01 13.57
CA ALA A 93 8.89 30.32 13.98
C ALA A 93 9.52 31.41 13.10
N GLN A 94 9.28 31.37 11.78
CA GLN A 94 9.77 32.39 10.85
C GLN A 94 9.15 33.77 11.13
N HIS A 95 7.84 33.84 11.37
CA HIS A 95 7.19 35.09 11.75
C HIS A 95 7.67 35.64 13.11
N ALA A 96 7.96 34.77 14.07
CA ALA A 96 8.49 35.18 15.37
C ALA A 96 9.94 35.72 15.33
N VAL A 97 10.71 35.40 14.28
CA VAL A 97 12.09 35.90 14.09
C VAL A 97 12.13 37.24 13.33
N LEU A 98 11.06 37.57 12.60
CA LEU A 98 10.94 38.81 11.81
C LEU A 98 10.30 39.98 12.57
N HIS A 99 9.87 39.74 13.82
CA HIS A 99 9.31 40.74 14.74
C HIS A 99 10.22 40.92 15.96
#